data_AF-A0A6L3K843-F1
#
_entry.id   AF-A0A6L3K843-F1
#
_cell.length_a   1.000
_cell.length_b   1.000
_cell.length_c   1.000
_cell.angle_alpha   90.00
_cell.angle_beta   90.00
_cell.angle_gamma   90.00
#
_symmetry.space_group_name_H-M   'P 1'
#
loop_
_entity.id
_entity.type
_entity.pdbx_description
1 polymer ?
#
loop_
_entity_poly.entity_id
_entity_poly.type
_entity_poly.pdbx_seq_one_letter_code
_entity_poly.pdbx_strand_id
1 'polypeptide(L)'
;MNIKTLCLTGALLLTGISIYAQKKKEVINDSNTPLHLLQPTYKVPYKELTTTEIKTDIDRILRYLEKNTPTRVVSKKTGKVITDYKNLPADAQLERGAFRLASYEWGVTYSAMMAAAKATGDANYMKYVTDRFNFLAEVAPHFRELQEKSGQVDPQMKQILTPHALDDAGAVCAAMIKAQLQDQSLNLYPLIDNYLDFILNKEYRLADGTFARIRPQYNTLWLDDMFMGVPPVAWYSKLAKDNKPNYLAEATRQIFQFAERMWVPEKKLFRHGWVEGMQDHPAFHWGRANGWALLTMTEVLDVMPENYPQRAKLMELFREHVRGLAACQSGEGLWHQLLDRNDSYLETSATAIYVYCIAHAINQGWLDAMAYGPVAQLGWQAVSTQINAEGQVEGTCVGTGMAFDPAFYYYRPVNVYAAHGYGPVIWAGAEMINLLNKQHPKMNDSAIQFYRTEQKTQEPIFSVTDSN
;
A
#
# COMPACT_ATOMS: atom_id res chain seq x y z
N MET A 1 -48.53 -65.68 -35.18
CA MET A 1 -49.24 -66.25 -36.34
C MET A 1 -48.96 -65.36 -37.54
N ASN A 2 -48.26 -65.90 -38.54
CA ASN A 2 -48.15 -65.56 -39.98
C ASN A 2 -48.22 -64.08 -40.44
N ILE A 3 -47.13 -63.51 -41.00
CA ILE A 3 -46.58 -63.63 -42.38
C ILE A 3 -47.12 -62.55 -43.33
N LYS A 4 -46.17 -61.69 -43.76
CA LYS A 4 -45.94 -61.03 -45.07
C LYS A 4 -47.12 -60.47 -45.86
N THR A 5 -46.96 -59.22 -46.33
CA THR A 5 -47.01 -58.89 -47.77
C THR A 5 -46.09 -57.69 -48.05
N LEU A 6 -45.32 -57.82 -49.13
CA LEU A 6 -44.34 -56.90 -49.71
C LEU A 6 -44.96 -56.34 -51.01
N CYS A 7 -44.75 -55.05 -51.32
CA CYS A 7 -44.79 -54.40 -52.66
C CYS A 7 -45.00 -52.88 -52.48
N LEU A 8 -44.51 -51.93 -53.27
CA LEU A 8 -43.48 -51.85 -54.32
C LEU A 8 -43.30 -50.33 -54.57
N THR A 9 -42.05 -49.87 -54.67
CA THR A 9 -41.55 -48.72 -55.46
C THR A 9 -42.40 -47.45 -55.68
N GLY A 10 -41.84 -46.31 -55.26
CA GLY A 10 -42.15 -44.98 -55.80
C GLY A 10 -41.09 -43.96 -55.37
N ALA A 11 -40.00 -43.86 -56.14
CA ALA A 11 -38.94 -42.88 -55.92
C ALA A 11 -39.42 -41.49 -56.36
N LEU A 12 -39.55 -40.54 -55.41
CA LEU A 12 -39.57 -39.11 -55.69
C LEU A 12 -38.25 -38.50 -55.22
N LEU A 13 -37.41 -38.14 -56.18
CA LEU A 13 -36.30 -37.21 -56.02
C LEU A 13 -36.87 -35.82 -55.68
N LEU A 14 -36.88 -35.47 -54.39
CA LEU A 14 -37.00 -34.10 -53.93
C LEU A 14 -35.60 -33.58 -53.62
N THR A 15 -35.02 -32.87 -54.58
CA THR A 15 -33.84 -32.04 -54.37
C THR A 15 -34.20 -30.91 -53.40
N GLY A 16 -33.96 -31.16 -52.11
CA GLY A 16 -34.02 -30.13 -51.08
C GLY A 16 -32.85 -29.16 -51.27
N ILE A 17 -33.12 -28.02 -51.90
CA ILE A 17 -32.20 -26.89 -51.94
C ILE A 17 -32.07 -26.38 -50.50
N SER A 18 -30.90 -26.58 -49.88
CA SER A 18 -30.57 -25.94 -48.61
C SER A 18 -30.48 -24.43 -48.85
N ILE A 19 -31.53 -23.70 -48.50
CA ILE A 19 -31.51 -22.24 -48.43
C ILE A 19 -30.63 -21.88 -47.24
N TYR A 20 -29.36 -21.58 -47.50
CA TYR A 20 -28.53 -20.80 -46.60
C TYR A 20 -29.13 -19.39 -46.54
N ALA A 21 -30.01 -19.16 -45.57
CA ALA A 21 -30.41 -17.81 -45.20
C ALA A 21 -29.19 -17.11 -44.61
N GLN A 22 -28.49 -16.32 -45.43
CA GLN A 22 -27.56 -15.31 -44.94
C GLN A 22 -28.36 -14.35 -44.06
N LYS A 23 -28.31 -14.53 -42.72
CA LYS A 23 -28.72 -13.47 -41.80
C LYS A 23 -27.87 -12.25 -42.14
N LYS A 24 -28.50 -11.24 -42.76
CA LYS A 24 -27.89 -9.91 -42.95
C LYS A 24 -27.35 -9.50 -41.57
N LYS A 25 -26.04 -9.27 -41.46
CA LYS A 25 -25.47 -8.61 -40.28
C LYS A 25 -26.17 -7.27 -40.18
N GLU A 26 -26.98 -7.11 -39.15
CA GLU A 26 -27.60 -5.84 -38.83
C GLU A 26 -26.48 -4.83 -38.58
N VAL A 27 -26.46 -3.75 -39.35
CA VAL A 27 -25.42 -2.73 -39.22
C VAL A 27 -25.74 -1.90 -38.00
N ILE A 28 -24.92 -2.03 -36.95
CA ILE A 28 -24.95 -1.15 -35.78
C ILE A 28 -24.60 0.26 -36.23
N ASN A 29 -25.49 1.22 -35.99
CA ASN A 29 -25.31 2.63 -36.34
C ASN A 29 -26.03 3.55 -35.35
N ASP A 30 -25.87 4.86 -35.53
CA ASP A 30 -26.44 5.91 -34.69
C ASP A 30 -27.97 5.85 -34.57
N SER A 31 -28.68 5.50 -35.65
CA SER A 31 -30.14 5.52 -35.69
C SER A 31 -30.80 4.31 -35.03
N ASN A 32 -30.06 3.22 -34.80
CA ASN A 32 -30.64 1.96 -34.31
C ASN A 32 -29.99 1.42 -33.03
N THR A 33 -28.95 2.07 -32.51
CA THR A 33 -28.21 1.60 -31.33
C THR A 33 -27.82 2.79 -30.46
N PRO A 34 -27.99 2.71 -29.12
CA PRO A 34 -27.39 3.70 -28.21
C PRO A 34 -25.87 3.48 -28.17
N LEU A 35 -25.15 4.05 -29.14
CA LEU A 35 -23.70 3.84 -29.30
C LEU A 35 -22.91 4.25 -28.05
N HIS A 36 -23.39 5.24 -27.31
CA HIS A 36 -22.79 5.71 -26.05
C HIS A 36 -22.88 4.70 -24.88
N LEU A 37 -23.70 3.66 -24.99
CA LEU A 37 -23.81 2.57 -24.00
C LEU A 37 -23.09 1.28 -24.45
N LEU A 38 -22.38 1.32 -25.57
CA LEU A 38 -21.56 0.18 -25.98
C LEU A 38 -20.50 -0.12 -24.92
N GLN A 39 -20.35 -1.39 -24.59
CA GLN A 39 -19.40 -1.84 -23.58
C GLN A 39 -17.96 -1.59 -24.04
N PRO A 40 -17.19 -0.76 -23.32
CA PRO A 40 -15.79 -0.54 -23.66
C PRO A 40 -14.96 -1.79 -23.43
N THR A 41 -13.88 -1.95 -24.20
CA THR A 41 -12.96 -3.09 -24.06
C THR A 41 -11.86 -2.75 -23.04
N TYR A 42 -12.20 -2.80 -21.76
CA TYR A 42 -11.25 -2.54 -20.69
C TYR A 42 -10.29 -3.72 -20.48
N LYS A 43 -9.01 -3.45 -20.19
CA LYS A 43 -8.05 -4.49 -19.77
C LYS A 43 -8.11 -4.75 -18.27
N VAL A 44 -8.26 -3.69 -17.49
CA VAL A 44 -8.55 -3.74 -16.05
C VAL A 44 -10.07 -3.67 -15.85
N PRO A 45 -10.67 -4.45 -14.94
CA PRO A 45 -12.10 -4.38 -14.70
C PRO A 45 -12.55 -2.96 -14.33
N TYR A 46 -13.55 -2.42 -15.03
CA TYR A 46 -14.20 -1.16 -14.71
C TYR A 46 -15.65 -1.44 -14.36
N LYS A 47 -15.94 -1.48 -13.05
CA LYS A 47 -17.25 -1.87 -12.52
C LYS A 47 -17.56 -1.24 -11.16
N GLU A 48 -18.79 -1.41 -10.67
CA GLU A 48 -19.09 -1.18 -9.26
C GLU A 48 -18.37 -2.24 -8.40
N LEU A 49 -17.80 -1.81 -7.28
CA LEU A 49 -17.08 -2.67 -6.35
C LEU A 49 -17.96 -3.03 -5.15
N THR A 50 -17.76 -4.24 -4.64
CA THR A 50 -18.35 -4.65 -3.35
C THR A 50 -17.28 -4.81 -2.27
N THR A 51 -17.65 -4.55 -1.02
CA THR A 51 -16.78 -4.79 0.13
C THR A 51 -16.39 -6.27 0.29
N THR A 52 -17.26 -7.18 -0.16
CA THR A 52 -17.02 -8.64 -0.12
C THR A 52 -15.90 -9.06 -1.07
N GLU A 53 -15.88 -8.52 -2.30
CA GLU A 53 -14.80 -8.78 -3.25
C GLU A 53 -13.46 -8.25 -2.71
N ILE A 54 -13.45 -7.02 -2.19
CA ILE A 54 -12.24 -6.42 -1.59
C ILE A 54 -11.73 -7.28 -0.43
N LYS A 55 -12.61 -7.67 0.49
CA LYS A 55 -12.28 -8.53 1.64
C LYS A 55 -11.70 -9.87 1.18
N THR A 56 -12.29 -10.48 0.16
CA THR A 56 -11.82 -11.76 -0.39
C THR A 56 -10.38 -11.66 -0.88
N ASP A 57 -10.02 -10.55 -1.50
CA ASP A 57 -8.67 -10.32 -2.02
C ASP A 57 -7.65 -10.09 -0.90
N ILE A 58 -7.93 -9.22 0.07
CA ILE A 58 -7.00 -9.01 1.20
C ILE A 58 -6.89 -10.23 2.13
N ASP A 59 -7.94 -11.07 2.20
CA ASP A 59 -7.89 -12.37 2.90
C ASP A 59 -6.98 -13.38 2.22
N ARG A 60 -6.91 -13.34 0.89
CA ARG A 60 -5.98 -14.18 0.12
C ARG A 60 -4.55 -13.82 0.48
N ILE A 61 -4.26 -12.53 0.59
CA ILE A 61 -2.95 -12.04 1.01
C ILE A 61 -2.67 -12.45 2.46
N LEU A 62 -3.60 -12.25 3.40
CA LEU A 62 -3.41 -12.68 4.79
C LEU A 62 -3.03 -14.17 4.89
N ARG A 63 -3.77 -15.05 4.20
CA ARG A 63 -3.49 -16.50 4.18
C ARG A 63 -2.12 -16.83 3.59
N TYR A 64 -1.68 -16.08 2.58
CA TYR A 64 -0.35 -16.23 2.01
C TYR A 64 0.72 -15.80 3.02
N LEU A 65 0.54 -14.67 3.69
CA LEU A 65 1.50 -14.14 4.66
C LEU A 65 1.64 -15.03 5.90
N GLU A 66 0.54 -15.55 6.45
CA GLU A 66 0.56 -16.51 7.57
C GLU A 66 1.51 -17.70 7.32
N LYS A 67 1.60 -18.18 6.08
CA LYS A 67 2.49 -19.29 5.69
C LYS A 67 3.93 -18.86 5.44
N ASN A 68 4.16 -17.59 5.14
CA ASN A 68 5.43 -17.06 4.64
C ASN A 68 6.18 -16.17 5.64
N THR A 69 5.64 -16.02 6.86
CA THR A 69 6.30 -15.30 7.97
C THR A 69 6.24 -16.09 9.27
N PRO A 70 6.99 -17.19 9.37
CA PRO A 70 7.00 -18.03 10.55
C PRO A 70 7.59 -17.30 11.76
N THR A 71 6.95 -17.46 12.92
CA THR A 71 7.41 -16.92 14.22
C THR A 71 8.03 -18.01 15.08
N ARG A 72 9.18 -18.49 14.64
CA ARG A 72 9.95 -19.51 15.35
C ARG A 72 11.44 -19.21 15.29
N VAL A 73 12.17 -19.71 16.27
CA VAL A 73 13.63 -19.76 16.24
C VAL A 73 14.04 -21.16 15.80
N VAL A 74 15.01 -21.25 14.90
CA VAL A 74 15.56 -22.50 14.39
C VAL A 74 17.09 -22.47 14.41
N SER A 75 17.71 -23.65 14.46
CA SER A 75 19.14 -23.78 14.18
C SER A 75 19.40 -23.52 12.69
N LYS A 76 20.26 -22.56 12.37
CA LYS A 76 20.70 -22.27 11.01
C LYS A 76 21.33 -23.50 10.32
N LYS A 77 21.98 -24.37 11.09
CA LYS A 77 22.65 -25.57 10.56
C LYS A 77 21.69 -26.72 10.26
N THR A 78 20.68 -26.92 11.11
CA THR A 78 19.86 -28.14 11.08
C THR A 78 18.39 -27.90 10.73
N GLY A 79 17.93 -26.65 10.78
CA GLY A 79 16.51 -26.30 10.63
C GLY A 79 15.61 -26.74 11.79
N LYS A 80 16.16 -27.36 12.84
CA LYS A 80 15.38 -27.79 14.01
C LYS A 80 14.91 -26.58 14.81
N VAL A 81 13.64 -26.62 15.22
CA VAL A 81 13.04 -25.60 16.09
C VAL A 81 13.74 -25.59 17.44
N ILE A 82 14.07 -24.40 17.90
CA ILE A 82 14.65 -24.12 19.21
C ILE A 82 13.56 -23.50 20.07
N THR A 83 13.32 -24.05 21.26
CA THR A 83 12.32 -23.56 22.22
C THR A 83 12.92 -23.17 23.57
N ASP A 84 14.15 -23.60 23.87
CA ASP A 84 14.88 -23.14 25.06
C ASP A 84 15.66 -21.86 24.73
N TYR A 85 14.99 -20.71 24.83
CA TYR A 85 15.60 -19.42 24.53
C TYR A 85 16.61 -18.96 25.59
N LYS A 86 16.59 -19.54 26.80
CA LYS A 86 17.60 -19.22 27.84
C LYS A 86 19.00 -19.71 27.46
N ASN A 87 19.08 -20.74 26.61
CA ASN A 87 20.33 -21.32 26.15
C ASN A 87 20.42 -21.33 24.61
N LEU A 88 20.21 -20.17 23.98
CA LEU A 88 20.30 -20.06 22.52
C LEU A 88 21.71 -20.47 22.02
N PRO A 89 21.82 -21.43 21.08
CA PRO A 89 23.08 -21.74 20.45
C PRO A 89 23.52 -20.62 19.51
N ALA A 90 24.82 -20.54 19.23
CA ALA A 90 25.41 -19.52 18.34
C ALA A 90 24.85 -19.54 16.90
N ASP A 91 24.28 -20.66 16.46
CA ASP A 91 23.65 -20.79 15.15
C ASP A 91 22.12 -20.55 15.19
N ALA A 92 21.55 -20.07 16.29
CA ALA A 92 20.15 -19.70 16.36
C ALA A 92 19.82 -18.56 15.39
N GLN A 93 18.69 -18.68 14.69
CA GLN A 93 18.15 -17.64 13.83
C GLN A 93 16.62 -17.69 13.80
N LEU A 94 15.98 -16.58 13.43
CA LEU A 94 14.57 -16.60 13.05
C LEU A 94 14.37 -17.51 11.83
N GLU A 95 13.33 -18.34 11.83
CA GLU A 95 12.96 -19.19 10.70
C GLU A 95 12.78 -18.33 9.43
N ARG A 96 13.37 -18.74 8.30
CA ARG A 96 13.33 -17.98 7.06
C ARG A 96 12.10 -18.36 6.25
N GLY A 97 11.08 -17.51 6.28
CA GLY A 97 10.02 -17.51 5.29
C GLY A 97 10.38 -16.66 4.07
N ALA A 98 9.39 -16.36 3.22
CA ALA A 98 9.58 -15.48 2.07
C ALA A 98 9.81 -14.02 2.47
N PHE A 99 9.35 -13.60 3.67
CA PHE A 99 9.48 -12.23 4.15
C PHE A 99 10.09 -12.14 5.54
N ARG A 100 10.77 -11.03 5.80
CA ARG A 100 11.40 -10.72 7.09
C ARG A 100 10.35 -10.13 8.04
N LEU A 101 10.41 -10.49 9.33
CA LEU A 101 9.43 -10.05 10.33
C LEU A 101 9.56 -8.58 10.76
N ALA A 102 10.75 -7.99 10.60
CA ALA A 102 11.08 -6.67 11.16
C ALA A 102 11.76 -5.76 10.14
N SER A 103 11.51 -5.97 8.86
CA SER A 103 11.87 -4.97 7.85
C SER A 103 10.85 -3.84 7.83
N TYR A 104 11.22 -2.66 7.31
CA TYR A 104 10.28 -1.54 7.27
C TYR A 104 9.01 -1.87 6.46
N GLU A 105 9.13 -2.68 5.40
CA GLU A 105 7.98 -3.14 4.61
C GLU A 105 7.00 -3.96 5.46
N TRP A 106 7.53 -4.71 6.44
CA TRP A 106 6.70 -5.42 7.40
C TRP A 106 6.12 -4.50 8.47
N GLY A 107 6.82 -3.43 8.85
CA GLY A 107 6.26 -2.33 9.64
C GLY A 107 4.99 -1.73 9.01
N VAL A 108 5.02 -1.50 7.69
CA VAL A 108 3.83 -1.08 6.91
C VAL A 108 2.76 -2.17 6.97
N THR A 109 3.13 -3.43 6.80
CA THR A 109 2.21 -4.57 6.85
C THR A 109 1.50 -4.67 8.20
N TYR A 110 2.19 -4.50 9.32
CA TYR A 110 1.55 -4.50 10.64
C TYR A 110 0.55 -3.35 10.81
N SER A 111 0.90 -2.13 10.37
CA SER A 111 -0.04 -1.00 10.38
C SER A 111 -1.28 -1.30 9.54
N ALA A 112 -1.10 -1.87 8.35
CA ALA A 112 -2.18 -2.26 7.45
C ALA A 112 -3.08 -3.36 8.04
N MET A 113 -2.50 -4.37 8.69
CA MET A 113 -3.25 -5.45 9.34
C MET A 113 -4.13 -4.92 10.49
N MET A 114 -3.62 -4.00 11.31
CA MET A 114 -4.45 -3.36 12.35
C MET A 114 -5.61 -2.56 11.74
N ALA A 115 -5.35 -1.84 10.64
CA ALA A 115 -6.41 -1.13 9.91
C ALA A 115 -7.46 -2.09 9.31
N ALA A 116 -7.01 -3.21 8.73
CA ALA A 116 -7.88 -4.25 8.19
C ALA A 116 -8.74 -4.91 9.28
N ALA A 117 -8.18 -5.20 10.45
CA ALA A 117 -8.93 -5.71 11.60
C ALA A 117 -10.09 -4.77 11.95
N LYS A 118 -9.83 -3.46 12.02
CA LYS A 118 -10.84 -2.44 12.32
C LYS A 118 -11.90 -2.30 11.22
N ALA A 119 -11.48 -2.24 9.96
CA ALA A 119 -12.37 -2.02 8.82
C ALA A 119 -13.32 -3.21 8.57
N THR A 120 -12.88 -4.42 8.89
CA THR A 120 -13.58 -5.66 8.55
C THR A 120 -14.24 -6.35 9.75
N GLY A 121 -13.81 -6.01 10.97
CA GLY A 121 -14.18 -6.75 12.18
C GLY A 121 -13.52 -8.13 12.31
N ASP A 122 -12.63 -8.50 11.40
CA ASP A 122 -11.95 -9.81 11.41
C ASP A 122 -10.72 -9.79 12.32
N ALA A 123 -10.84 -10.48 13.45
CA ALA A 123 -9.79 -10.53 14.47
C ALA A 123 -8.49 -11.22 13.98
N ASN A 124 -8.52 -11.98 12.88
CA ASN A 124 -7.34 -12.67 12.38
C ASN A 124 -6.23 -11.71 11.93
N TYR A 125 -6.59 -10.53 11.40
CA TYR A 125 -5.59 -9.52 11.05
C TYR A 125 -4.89 -8.95 12.30
N MET A 126 -5.63 -8.70 13.38
CA MET A 126 -5.01 -8.25 14.63
C MET A 126 -4.17 -9.36 15.25
N LYS A 127 -4.68 -10.60 15.23
CA LYS A 127 -3.95 -11.78 15.70
C LYS A 127 -2.61 -11.93 14.97
N TYR A 128 -2.59 -11.69 13.65
CA TYR A 128 -1.36 -11.67 12.86
C TYR A 128 -0.33 -10.68 13.44
N VAL A 129 -0.75 -9.50 13.89
CA VAL A 129 0.15 -8.51 14.47
C VAL A 129 0.61 -8.94 15.86
N THR A 130 -0.33 -9.30 16.74
CA THR A 130 -0.04 -9.61 18.15
C THR A 130 0.86 -10.83 18.29
N ASP A 131 0.64 -11.89 17.50
CA ASP A 131 1.48 -13.10 17.54
C ASP A 131 2.95 -12.77 17.25
N ARG A 132 3.19 -11.83 16.34
CA ARG A 132 4.53 -11.53 15.81
C ARG A 132 5.25 -10.54 16.71
N PHE A 133 4.54 -9.54 17.21
CA PHE A 133 5.07 -8.62 18.19
C PHE A 133 5.37 -9.30 19.53
N ASN A 134 4.49 -10.19 20.02
CA ASN A 134 4.77 -10.98 21.22
C ASN A 134 5.99 -11.89 21.02
N PHE A 135 6.07 -12.58 19.88
CA PHE A 135 7.24 -13.40 19.56
C PHE A 135 8.55 -12.59 19.53
N LEU A 136 8.57 -11.45 18.82
CA LEU A 136 9.76 -10.60 18.74
C LEU A 136 10.16 -10.03 20.12
N ALA A 137 9.19 -9.59 20.92
CA ALA A 137 9.42 -9.11 22.28
C ALA A 137 9.96 -10.21 23.20
N GLU A 138 9.48 -11.45 23.04
CA GLU A 138 9.96 -12.61 23.78
C GLU A 138 11.41 -12.97 23.43
N VAL A 139 11.75 -13.06 22.14
CA VAL A 139 13.08 -13.56 21.73
C VAL A 139 14.17 -12.50 21.74
N ALA A 140 13.84 -11.21 21.63
CA ALA A 140 14.83 -10.13 21.53
C ALA A 140 15.83 -10.08 22.70
N PRO A 141 15.43 -10.18 23.98
CA PRO A 141 16.36 -10.22 25.10
C PRO A 141 17.36 -11.39 25.02
N HIS A 142 16.90 -12.56 24.56
CA HIS A 142 17.74 -13.76 24.43
C HIS A 142 18.76 -13.63 23.31
N PHE A 143 18.38 -13.06 22.17
CA PHE A 143 19.32 -12.77 21.09
C PHE A 143 20.32 -11.67 21.46
N ARG A 144 19.92 -10.70 22.30
CA ARG A 144 20.83 -9.69 22.86
C ARG A 144 21.89 -10.34 23.75
N GLU A 145 21.47 -11.22 24.66
CA GLU A 145 22.40 -11.98 25.52
C GLU A 145 23.36 -12.84 24.69
N LEU A 146 22.88 -13.49 23.62
CA LEU A 146 23.72 -14.25 22.70
C LEU A 146 24.77 -13.35 22.01
N GLN A 147 24.36 -12.18 21.55
CA GLN A 147 25.25 -11.18 20.93
C GLN A 147 26.33 -10.71 21.91
N GLU A 148 25.96 -10.42 23.15
CA GLU A 148 26.88 -9.95 24.19
C GLU A 148 27.90 -11.02 24.59
N LYS A 149 27.48 -12.29 24.71
CA LYS A 149 28.36 -13.39 25.10
C LYS A 149 29.31 -13.85 23.99
N SER A 150 28.84 -13.88 22.74
CA SER A 150 29.55 -14.55 21.65
C SER A 150 30.00 -13.63 20.52
N GLY A 151 29.50 -12.40 20.47
CA GLY A 151 29.62 -11.49 19.32
C GLY A 151 28.81 -11.92 18.09
N GLN A 152 28.13 -13.07 18.14
CA GLN A 152 27.32 -13.61 17.05
C GLN A 152 25.84 -13.42 17.32
N VAL A 153 25.08 -13.06 16.30
CA VAL A 153 23.62 -12.92 16.35
C VAL A 153 23.07 -13.07 14.93
N ASP A 154 21.82 -13.54 14.81
CA ASP A 154 21.09 -13.50 13.55
C ASP A 154 21.09 -12.07 12.96
N PRO A 155 21.49 -11.86 11.70
CA PRO A 155 21.41 -10.55 11.05
C PRO A 155 20.04 -9.86 11.13
N GLN A 156 18.92 -10.62 11.09
CA GLN A 156 17.59 -10.03 11.27
C GLN A 156 17.36 -9.54 12.70
N MET A 157 17.86 -10.27 13.70
CA MET A 157 17.82 -9.82 15.09
C MET A 157 18.81 -8.68 15.33
N LYS A 158 19.96 -8.65 14.65
CA LYS A 158 20.89 -7.52 14.69
C LYS A 158 20.23 -6.22 14.25
N GLN A 159 19.40 -6.28 13.20
CA GLN A 159 18.62 -5.13 12.71
C GLN A 159 17.70 -4.57 13.81
N ILE A 160 17.02 -5.46 14.55
CA ILE A 160 16.12 -5.08 15.64
C ILE A 160 16.90 -4.52 16.84
N LEU A 161 17.98 -5.18 17.25
CA LEU A 161 18.71 -4.89 18.48
C LEU A 161 19.65 -3.68 18.33
N THR A 162 20.19 -3.49 17.14
CA THR A 162 21.17 -2.45 16.78
C THR A 162 20.81 -1.89 15.41
N PRO A 163 19.76 -1.06 15.29
CA PRO A 163 19.44 -0.39 14.03
C PRO A 163 20.56 0.56 13.59
N HIS A 164 20.77 0.70 12.28
CA HIS A 164 21.82 1.56 11.68
C HIS A 164 21.29 2.54 10.62
N ALA A 165 19.99 2.47 10.31
CA ALA A 165 19.29 3.43 9.46
C ALA A 165 17.82 3.50 9.88
N LEU A 166 17.11 4.57 9.50
CA LEU A 166 15.66 4.67 9.69
C LEU A 166 14.92 3.46 9.10
N ASP A 167 15.41 2.87 8.00
CA ASP A 167 14.88 1.64 7.37
C ASP A 167 14.87 0.42 8.33
N ASP A 168 15.69 0.44 9.39
CA ASP A 168 15.80 -0.65 10.38
C ASP A 168 14.83 -0.47 11.56
N ALA A 169 14.23 0.70 11.71
CA ALA A 169 13.52 1.10 12.93
C ALA A 169 12.13 1.66 12.67
N GLY A 170 12.02 2.61 11.75
CA GLY A 170 10.91 3.54 11.62
C GLY A 170 9.52 2.95 11.59
N ALA A 171 9.21 2.27 10.49
CA ALA A 171 7.88 1.74 10.23
C ALA A 171 7.46 0.65 11.23
N VAL A 172 8.42 -0.17 11.69
CA VAL A 172 8.15 -1.20 12.72
C VAL A 172 7.86 -0.54 14.07
N CYS A 173 8.65 0.47 14.46
CA CYS A 173 8.43 1.26 15.66
C CYS A 173 7.05 1.94 15.64
N ALA A 174 6.68 2.59 14.53
CA ALA A 174 5.35 3.20 14.38
C ALA A 174 4.22 2.18 14.56
N ALA A 175 4.36 0.99 13.97
CA ALA A 175 3.38 -0.08 14.13
C ALA A 175 3.32 -0.63 15.57
N MET A 176 4.46 -0.79 16.25
CA MET A 176 4.51 -1.21 17.66
C MET A 176 3.86 -0.17 18.58
N ILE A 177 4.10 1.13 18.35
CA ILE A 177 3.43 2.22 19.08
C ILE A 177 1.91 2.13 18.91
N LYS A 178 1.43 1.99 17.67
CA LYS A 178 0.00 1.82 17.37
C LYS A 178 -0.59 0.59 18.06
N ALA A 179 0.10 -0.55 18.05
CA ALA A 179 -0.35 -1.76 18.71
C ALA A 179 -0.41 -1.59 20.24
N GLN A 180 0.63 -1.01 20.85
CA GLN A 180 0.68 -0.70 22.28
C GLN A 180 -0.43 0.26 22.73
N LEU A 181 -0.81 1.22 21.87
CA LEU A 181 -1.93 2.13 22.11
C LEU A 181 -3.30 1.43 22.05
N GLN A 182 -3.44 0.39 21.21
CA GLN A 182 -4.68 -0.38 21.06
C GLN A 182 -4.82 -1.47 22.12
N ASP A 183 -3.72 -2.07 22.55
CA ASP A 183 -3.66 -3.10 23.58
C ASP A 183 -2.51 -2.83 24.56
N GLN A 184 -2.86 -2.35 25.75
CA GLN A 184 -1.90 -2.04 26.80
C GLN A 184 -1.30 -3.28 27.47
N SER A 185 -1.82 -4.48 27.21
CA SER A 185 -1.26 -5.72 27.74
C SER A 185 -0.01 -6.18 26.99
N LEU A 186 0.23 -5.66 25.78
CA LEU A 186 1.46 -5.88 25.04
C LEU A 186 2.64 -5.22 25.79
N ASN A 187 3.81 -5.86 25.74
CA ASN A 187 5.03 -5.34 26.36
C ASN A 187 6.05 -4.93 25.29
N LEU A 188 5.73 -3.89 24.51
CA LEU A 188 6.55 -3.46 23.37
C LEU A 188 7.49 -2.31 23.69
N TYR A 189 7.33 -1.67 24.86
CA TYR A 189 8.17 -0.54 25.28
C TYR A 189 9.69 -0.79 25.12
N PRO A 190 10.27 -1.94 25.51
CA PRO A 190 11.71 -2.16 25.33
C PRO A 190 12.19 -2.07 23.87
N LEU A 191 11.37 -2.54 22.92
CA LEU A 191 11.68 -2.45 21.48
C LEU A 191 11.39 -1.04 20.95
N ILE A 192 10.27 -0.44 21.34
CA ILE A 192 9.89 0.92 20.98
C ILE A 192 10.97 1.91 21.40
N ASP A 193 11.42 1.84 22.66
CA ASP A 193 12.43 2.74 23.22
C ASP A 193 13.78 2.59 22.53
N ASN A 194 14.20 1.35 22.23
CA ASN A 194 15.42 1.07 21.46
C ASN A 194 15.37 1.70 20.06
N TYR A 195 14.23 1.57 19.37
CA TYR A 195 14.05 2.18 18.05
C TYR A 195 13.97 3.70 18.10
N LEU A 196 13.23 4.27 19.06
CA LEU A 196 13.10 5.72 19.19
C LEU A 196 14.40 6.39 19.59
N ASP A 197 15.20 5.76 20.46
CA ASP A 197 16.53 6.27 20.78
C ASP A 197 17.41 6.35 19.53
N PHE A 198 17.38 5.32 18.68
CA PHE A 198 18.08 5.38 17.40
C PHE A 198 17.56 6.51 16.51
N ILE A 199 16.26 6.57 16.27
CA ILE A 199 15.64 7.56 15.38
C ILE A 199 15.93 8.99 15.87
N LEU A 200 15.77 9.27 17.16
CA LEU A 200 15.87 10.63 17.68
C LEU A 200 17.32 11.06 17.91
N ASN A 201 18.17 10.16 18.40
CA ASN A 201 19.47 10.53 18.96
C ASN A 201 20.68 10.02 18.15
N LYS A 202 20.51 9.03 17.26
CA LYS A 202 21.64 8.37 16.57
C LYS A 202 21.59 8.49 15.05
N GLU A 203 20.40 8.58 14.46
CA GLU A 203 20.25 8.75 13.03
C GLU A 203 21.01 9.98 12.53
N TYR A 204 21.63 9.86 11.36
CA TYR A 204 22.35 10.96 10.74
C TYR A 204 21.39 12.07 10.32
N ARG A 205 21.83 13.32 10.48
CA ARG A 205 21.03 14.50 10.15
C ARG A 205 21.89 15.53 9.44
N LEU A 206 21.25 16.34 8.59
CA LEU A 206 21.85 17.59 8.12
C LEU A 206 22.09 18.54 9.30
N ALA A 207 22.84 19.61 9.07
CA ALA A 207 23.15 20.60 10.09
C ALA A 207 21.90 21.25 10.72
N ASP A 208 20.81 21.36 9.95
CA ASP A 208 19.52 21.88 10.43
C ASP A 208 18.64 20.81 11.12
N GLY A 209 19.17 19.63 11.36
CA GLY A 209 18.49 18.52 12.02
C GLY A 209 17.53 17.72 11.12
N THR A 210 17.48 17.97 9.81
CA THR A 210 16.69 17.12 8.87
C THR A 210 17.29 15.72 8.81
N PHE A 211 16.47 14.66 8.90
CA PHE A 211 16.95 13.28 8.70
C PHE A 211 17.65 13.12 7.35
N ALA A 212 18.83 12.50 7.33
CA ALA A 212 19.64 12.40 6.13
C ALA A 212 20.45 11.11 6.07
N ARG A 213 21.00 10.83 4.90
CA ARG A 213 21.91 9.71 4.67
C ARG A 213 23.27 10.23 4.19
N ILE A 214 24.31 9.46 4.45
CA ILE A 214 25.65 9.64 3.88
C ILE A 214 25.89 8.78 2.63
N ARG A 215 24.80 8.33 1.98
CA ARG A 215 24.79 7.56 0.73
C ARG A 215 23.62 7.97 -0.18
N PRO A 216 23.74 7.86 -1.52
CA PRO A 216 24.96 7.51 -2.25
C PRO A 216 26.00 8.64 -2.23
N GLN A 217 25.63 9.82 -1.76
CA GLN A 217 26.51 10.98 -1.54
C GLN A 217 26.43 11.45 -0.08
N TYR A 218 27.40 12.25 0.35
CA TYR A 218 27.34 12.92 1.65
C TYR A 218 26.17 13.92 1.69
N ASN A 219 25.53 14.08 2.85
CA ASN A 219 24.39 14.99 3.04
C ASN A 219 23.29 14.82 1.99
N THR A 220 22.77 13.59 1.88
CA THR A 220 21.70 13.24 0.96
C THR A 220 20.37 13.08 1.70
N LEU A 221 19.33 13.75 1.24
CA LEU A 221 17.95 13.51 1.64
C LEU A 221 17.31 12.50 0.68
N TRP A 222 16.73 11.44 1.25
CA TRP A 222 15.89 10.50 0.52
C TRP A 222 14.44 10.75 0.88
N LEU A 223 13.56 10.83 -0.12
CA LEU A 223 12.16 11.11 0.12
C LEU A 223 11.50 10.04 0.99
N ASP A 224 11.97 8.81 0.91
CA ASP A 224 11.59 7.68 1.75
C ASP A 224 11.73 7.99 3.25
N ASP A 225 12.74 8.76 3.65
CA ASP A 225 13.02 9.08 5.07
C ASP A 225 11.95 9.96 5.70
N MET A 226 11.08 10.60 4.91
CA MET A 226 9.83 11.15 5.43
C MET A 226 9.03 10.05 6.13
N PHE A 227 8.82 8.90 5.48
CA PHE A 227 8.04 7.81 6.04
C PHE A 227 8.81 6.97 7.05
N MET A 228 10.13 6.83 6.87
CA MET A 228 10.93 6.05 7.81
C MET A 228 11.14 6.80 9.14
N GLY A 229 11.26 8.12 9.12
CA GLY A 229 11.56 8.90 10.33
C GLY A 229 10.35 9.52 11.00
N VAL A 230 9.39 10.06 10.24
CA VAL A 230 8.39 10.99 10.78
C VAL A 230 7.20 10.30 11.47
N PRO A 231 6.56 9.26 10.90
CA PRO A 231 5.45 8.56 11.55
C PRO A 231 5.74 8.04 12.96
N PRO A 232 6.87 7.36 13.27
CA PRO A 232 7.11 6.89 14.64
C PRO A 232 7.21 8.05 15.63
N VAL A 233 7.83 9.17 15.23
CA VAL A 233 7.91 10.40 16.06
C VAL A 233 6.52 10.98 16.30
N ALA A 234 5.70 11.08 15.25
CA ALA A 234 4.34 11.62 15.34
C ALA A 234 3.43 10.74 16.22
N TRP A 235 3.45 9.42 16.02
CA TRP A 235 2.66 8.48 16.82
C TRP A 235 3.12 8.40 18.27
N TYR A 236 4.42 8.52 18.54
CA TYR A 236 4.92 8.51 19.91
C TYR A 236 4.37 9.69 20.74
N SER A 237 3.99 10.80 20.10
CA SER A 237 3.28 11.91 20.76
C SER A 237 2.00 11.48 21.48
N LYS A 238 1.39 10.35 21.10
CA LYS A 238 0.20 9.76 21.75
C LYS A 238 0.53 8.99 23.03
N LEU A 239 1.78 8.53 23.19
CA LEU A 239 2.29 7.86 24.40
C LEU A 239 3.00 8.84 25.36
N ALA A 240 3.59 9.90 24.83
CA ALA A 240 4.51 10.80 25.52
C ALA A 240 3.90 11.75 26.58
N LYS A 241 2.64 11.55 27.01
CA LYS A 241 1.91 12.40 27.98
C LYS A 241 2.12 13.90 27.69
N ASP A 242 2.80 14.62 28.60
CA ASP A 242 2.98 16.08 28.53
C ASP A 242 3.99 16.54 27.47
N ASN A 243 4.86 15.65 26.99
CA ASN A 243 5.87 15.97 25.97
C ASN A 243 5.31 15.89 24.52
N LYS A 244 4.00 15.65 24.37
CA LYS A 244 3.30 15.56 23.08
C LYS A 244 3.61 16.73 22.11
N PRO A 245 3.60 18.02 22.53
CA PRO A 245 3.82 19.12 21.60
C PRO A 245 5.18 19.09 20.91
N ASN A 246 6.22 18.63 21.59
CA ASN A 246 7.58 18.58 21.06
C ASN A 246 7.74 17.51 19.97
N TYR A 247 7.11 16.34 20.14
CA TYR A 247 7.12 15.30 19.12
C TYR A 247 6.34 15.69 17.87
N LEU A 248 5.17 16.34 18.03
CA LEU A 248 4.43 16.86 16.87
C LEU A 248 5.16 18.01 16.18
N ALA A 249 5.85 18.87 16.95
CA ALA A 249 6.68 19.94 16.39
C ALA A 249 7.85 19.37 15.58
N GLU A 250 8.55 18.35 16.10
CA GLU A 250 9.63 17.67 15.36
C GLU A 250 9.11 16.99 14.10
N ALA A 251 8.01 16.24 14.18
CA ALA A 251 7.42 15.57 13.03
C ALA A 251 7.03 16.57 11.93
N THR A 252 6.40 17.68 12.32
CA THR A 252 5.99 18.74 11.39
C THR A 252 7.19 19.48 10.80
N ARG A 253 8.23 19.74 11.61
CA ARG A 253 9.48 20.39 11.20
C ARG A 253 10.19 19.56 10.13
N GLN A 254 10.31 18.24 10.33
CA GLN A 254 10.87 17.33 9.34
C GLN A 254 10.13 17.43 8.01
N ILE A 255 8.80 17.29 8.00
CA ILE A 255 8.01 17.35 6.74
C ILE A 255 8.29 18.64 5.97
N PHE A 256 8.29 19.80 6.64
CA PHE A 256 8.53 21.06 5.95
C PHE A 256 9.98 21.24 5.49
N GLN A 257 10.96 20.73 6.23
CA GLN A 257 12.37 20.74 5.80
C GLN A 257 12.63 19.83 4.59
N PHE A 258 11.98 18.67 4.54
CA PHE A 258 11.96 17.81 3.35
C PHE A 258 11.27 18.52 2.19
N ALA A 259 10.07 19.08 2.41
CA ALA A 259 9.31 19.76 1.37
C ALA A 259 10.03 20.98 0.79
N GLU A 260 10.70 21.79 1.61
CA GLU A 260 11.49 22.94 1.16
C GLU A 260 12.51 22.56 0.07
N ARG A 261 13.09 21.36 0.17
CA ARG A 261 14.18 20.89 -0.72
C ARG A 261 13.73 19.90 -1.77
N MET A 262 12.65 19.16 -1.52
CA MET A 262 12.25 18.01 -2.32
C MET A 262 10.91 18.21 -3.06
N TRP A 263 10.12 19.20 -2.69
CA TRP A 263 8.91 19.55 -3.42
C TRP A 263 9.25 20.19 -4.78
N VAL A 264 8.45 19.88 -5.80
CA VAL A 264 8.51 20.49 -7.14
C VAL A 264 7.12 21.09 -7.42
N PRO A 265 6.89 22.38 -7.12
CA PRO A 265 5.56 22.96 -7.13
C PRO A 265 4.90 22.98 -8.51
N GLU A 266 5.68 23.09 -9.59
CA GLU A 266 5.17 23.09 -10.97
C GLU A 266 4.59 21.74 -11.37
N LYS A 267 5.11 20.65 -10.76
CA LYS A 267 4.63 19.28 -10.97
C LYS A 267 3.65 18.83 -9.90
N LYS A 268 3.65 19.49 -8.73
CA LYS A 268 2.95 19.05 -7.52
C LYS A 268 3.35 17.64 -7.10
N LEU A 269 4.64 17.34 -7.25
CA LEU A 269 5.26 16.06 -6.93
C LEU A 269 6.58 16.31 -6.20
N PHE A 270 7.10 15.26 -5.54
CA PHE A 270 8.41 15.31 -4.91
C PHE A 270 9.47 14.66 -5.81
N ARG A 271 10.70 15.20 -5.79
CA ARG A 271 11.90 14.50 -6.28
C ARG A 271 12.27 13.37 -5.30
N HIS A 272 12.77 12.25 -5.80
CA HIS A 272 13.19 11.14 -4.93
C HIS A 272 14.41 11.48 -4.07
N GLY A 273 15.34 12.28 -4.59
CA GLY A 273 16.61 12.57 -3.94
C GLY A 273 17.04 14.02 -4.02
N TRP A 274 17.73 14.47 -2.98
CA TRP A 274 18.36 15.79 -2.92
C TRP A 274 19.72 15.65 -2.23
N VAL A 275 20.76 16.28 -2.80
CA VAL A 275 22.13 16.19 -2.30
C VAL A 275 22.63 17.61 -2.05
N GLU A 276 23.07 17.91 -0.83
CA GLU A 276 23.46 19.25 -0.42
C GLU A 276 24.59 19.85 -1.26
N GLY A 277 25.55 19.02 -1.67
CA GLY A 277 26.69 19.45 -2.48
C GLY A 277 26.40 19.69 -3.96
N MET A 278 25.16 19.49 -4.43
CA MET A 278 24.82 19.72 -5.84
C MET A 278 24.34 21.16 -6.07
N GLN A 279 24.78 21.78 -7.17
CA GLN A 279 24.25 23.06 -7.61
C GLN A 279 22.82 22.93 -8.16
N ASP A 280 22.60 21.92 -9.01
CA ASP A 280 21.29 21.60 -9.58
C ASP A 280 20.74 20.33 -8.92
N HIS A 281 19.42 20.27 -8.73
CA HIS A 281 18.76 19.12 -8.09
C HIS A 281 17.76 18.45 -9.05
N PRO A 282 18.21 17.49 -9.89
CA PRO A 282 17.35 16.78 -10.84
C PRO A 282 16.16 16.12 -10.16
N ALA A 283 14.99 16.22 -10.79
CA ALA A 283 13.77 15.62 -10.27
C ALA A 283 13.46 14.29 -10.97
N PHE A 284 13.59 13.20 -10.21
CA PHE A 284 13.03 11.90 -10.56
C PHE A 284 11.83 11.65 -9.65
N HIS A 285 10.62 11.77 -10.21
CA HIS A 285 9.36 11.61 -9.49
C HIS A 285 9.00 10.14 -9.32
N TRP A 286 9.84 9.42 -8.58
CA TRP A 286 9.65 7.99 -8.34
C TRP A 286 8.35 7.73 -7.58
N GLY A 287 7.52 6.83 -8.11
CA GLY A 287 6.17 6.54 -7.63
C GLY A 287 6.17 6.16 -6.15
N ARG A 288 6.87 5.08 -5.78
CA ARG A 288 6.78 4.59 -4.39
C ARG A 288 7.27 5.61 -3.35
N ALA A 289 8.36 6.33 -3.59
CA ALA A 289 8.80 7.37 -2.65
C ALA A 289 7.82 8.55 -2.56
N ASN A 290 7.16 8.92 -3.67
CA ASN A 290 6.03 9.88 -3.60
C ASN A 290 4.86 9.30 -2.78
N GLY A 291 4.62 7.98 -2.86
CA GLY A 291 3.68 7.28 -1.98
C GLY A 291 4.05 7.42 -0.51
N TRP A 292 5.33 7.23 -0.18
CA TRP A 292 5.84 7.41 1.19
C TRP A 292 5.68 8.84 1.70
N ALA A 293 5.95 9.86 0.88
CA ALA A 293 5.70 11.25 1.26
C ALA A 293 4.21 11.51 1.54
N LEU A 294 3.31 10.99 0.69
CA LEU A 294 1.86 11.12 0.87
C LEU A 294 1.40 10.41 2.15
N LEU A 295 1.83 9.16 2.35
CA LEU A 295 1.51 8.34 3.52
C LEU A 295 2.03 8.97 4.81
N THR A 296 3.21 9.59 4.77
CA THR A 296 3.76 10.35 5.91
C THR A 296 2.81 11.47 6.33
N MET A 297 2.37 12.29 5.36
CA MET A 297 1.47 13.38 5.65
C MET A 297 0.12 12.87 6.17
N THR A 298 -0.41 11.78 5.62
CA THR A 298 -1.61 11.09 6.13
C THR A 298 -1.45 10.70 7.61
N GLU A 299 -0.36 9.99 7.93
CA GLU A 299 -0.09 9.49 9.28
C GLU A 299 0.10 10.62 10.31
N VAL A 300 0.74 11.73 9.92
CA VAL A 300 0.89 12.89 10.80
C VAL A 300 -0.44 13.62 10.99
N LEU A 301 -1.23 13.80 9.92
CA LEU A 301 -2.55 14.43 10.01
C LEU A 301 -3.53 13.65 10.90
N ASP A 302 -3.39 12.32 10.97
CA ASP A 302 -4.18 11.44 11.85
C ASP A 302 -3.95 11.68 13.34
N VAL A 303 -2.73 12.03 13.74
CA VAL A 303 -2.37 12.26 15.15
C VAL A 303 -2.36 13.74 15.54
N MET A 304 -2.29 14.62 14.56
CA MET A 304 -2.25 16.07 14.74
C MET A 304 -3.62 16.62 15.15
N PRO A 305 -3.73 17.37 16.27
CA PRO A 305 -4.97 18.03 16.67
C PRO A 305 -5.52 18.96 15.57
N GLU A 306 -6.83 19.03 15.42
CA GLU A 306 -7.47 19.84 14.36
C GLU A 306 -7.09 21.33 14.41
N ASN A 307 -6.87 21.87 15.62
CA ASN A 307 -6.47 23.25 15.87
C ASN A 307 -4.95 23.45 15.94
N TYR A 308 -4.13 22.47 15.56
CA TYR A 308 -2.68 22.60 15.59
C TYR A 308 -2.21 23.68 14.59
N PRO A 309 -1.36 24.64 14.98
CA PRO A 309 -1.09 25.84 14.17
C PRO A 309 -0.60 25.57 12.74
N GLN A 310 0.19 24.52 12.55
CA GLN A 310 0.76 24.16 11.24
C GLN A 310 -0.14 23.22 10.41
N ARG A 311 -1.28 22.75 10.95
CA ARG A 311 -2.13 21.74 10.29
C ARG A 311 -2.67 22.23 8.96
N ALA A 312 -3.09 23.48 8.87
CA ALA A 312 -3.63 24.05 7.64
C ALA A 312 -2.60 24.01 6.49
N LYS A 313 -1.36 24.40 6.77
CA LYS A 313 -0.25 24.36 5.80
C LYS A 313 0.11 22.92 5.38
N LEU A 314 0.13 21.99 6.32
CA LEU A 314 0.37 20.57 6.02
C LEU A 314 -0.75 19.98 5.16
N MET A 315 -2.01 20.30 5.49
CA MET A 315 -3.18 19.88 4.71
C MET A 315 -3.18 20.44 3.29
N GLU A 316 -2.73 21.68 3.10
CA GLU A 316 -2.58 22.28 1.77
C GLU A 316 -1.54 21.54 0.93
N LEU A 317 -0.35 21.27 1.49
CA LEU A 317 0.68 20.47 0.82
C LEU A 317 0.17 19.07 0.46
N PHE A 318 -0.51 18.40 1.40
CA PHE A 318 -1.15 17.11 1.15
C PHE A 318 -2.13 17.18 -0.03
N ARG A 319 -3.04 18.16 -0.04
CA ARG A 319 -4.03 18.34 -1.11
C ARG A 319 -3.41 18.68 -2.46
N GLU A 320 -2.35 19.48 -2.49
CA GLU A 320 -1.61 19.74 -3.74
C GLU A 320 -0.93 18.48 -4.27
N HIS A 321 -0.33 17.68 -3.39
CA HIS A 321 0.29 16.41 -3.78
C HIS A 321 -0.73 15.41 -4.32
N VAL A 322 -1.90 15.29 -3.68
CA VAL A 322 -3.02 14.49 -4.20
C VAL A 322 -3.45 14.98 -5.59
N ARG A 323 -3.54 16.29 -5.83
CA ARG A 323 -3.86 16.84 -7.16
C ARG A 323 -2.83 16.42 -8.22
N GLY A 324 -1.53 16.53 -7.90
CA GLY A 324 -0.46 16.11 -8.80
C GLY A 324 -0.51 14.61 -9.11
N LEU A 325 -0.70 13.78 -8.08
CA LEU A 325 -0.80 12.33 -8.23
C LEU A 325 -2.04 11.94 -9.04
N ALA A 326 -3.23 12.45 -8.72
CA ALA A 326 -4.45 12.12 -9.46
C ALA A 326 -4.33 12.45 -10.96
N ALA A 327 -3.65 13.55 -11.31
CA ALA A 327 -3.39 13.92 -12.70
C ALA A 327 -2.42 12.96 -13.45
N CYS A 328 -1.66 12.14 -12.72
CA CYS A 328 -0.72 11.15 -13.27
C CYS A 328 -1.28 9.72 -13.31
N GLN A 329 -2.55 9.49 -12.93
CA GLN A 329 -3.14 8.15 -13.00
C GLN A 329 -3.21 7.69 -14.47
N SER A 330 -2.72 6.48 -14.77
CA SER A 330 -2.83 5.93 -16.12
C SER A 330 -4.27 5.51 -16.44
N GLY A 331 -4.57 5.31 -17.73
CA GLY A 331 -5.86 4.76 -18.16
C GLY A 331 -6.14 3.33 -17.67
N GLU A 332 -5.12 2.61 -17.20
CA GLU A 332 -5.24 1.28 -16.59
C GLU A 332 -5.43 1.36 -15.06
N GLY A 333 -5.51 2.56 -14.50
CA GLY A 333 -5.73 2.80 -13.07
C GLY A 333 -4.50 2.72 -12.17
N LEU A 334 -3.42 2.07 -12.62
CA LEU A 334 -2.11 2.10 -11.97
C LEU A 334 -1.40 3.45 -12.22
N TRP A 335 -0.38 3.72 -11.42
CA TRP A 335 0.58 4.81 -11.66
C TRP A 335 1.89 4.31 -12.25
N HIS A 336 2.53 5.17 -13.03
CA HIS A 336 3.84 4.92 -13.62
C HIS A 336 4.97 4.98 -12.58
N GLN A 337 5.99 4.15 -12.76
CA GLN A 337 7.20 4.08 -11.93
C GLN A 337 7.87 5.46 -11.79
N LEU A 338 7.99 6.21 -12.89
CA LEU A 338 8.23 7.66 -12.84
C LEU A 338 6.93 8.36 -13.22
N LEU A 339 6.36 9.10 -12.27
CA LEU A 339 4.97 9.57 -12.33
C LEU A 339 4.68 10.48 -13.51
N ASP A 340 5.64 11.33 -13.89
CA ASP A 340 5.51 12.27 -14.99
C ASP A 340 6.03 11.71 -16.33
N ARG A 341 6.23 10.39 -16.41
CA ARG A 341 6.73 9.70 -17.61
C ARG A 341 5.91 8.45 -17.91
N ASN A 342 4.91 8.64 -18.78
CA ASN A 342 3.91 7.64 -19.13
C ASN A 342 4.44 6.48 -20.02
N ASP A 343 5.73 6.50 -20.36
CA ASP A 343 6.46 5.44 -21.04
C ASP A 343 7.26 4.55 -20.06
N SER A 344 7.30 4.90 -18.77
CA SER A 344 7.82 4.00 -17.72
C SER A 344 6.76 2.95 -17.34
N TYR A 345 7.17 1.80 -16.79
CA TYR A 345 6.22 0.73 -16.47
C TYR A 345 5.26 1.12 -15.34
N LEU A 346 4.09 0.49 -15.29
CA LEU A 346 3.09 0.69 -14.23
C LEU A 346 3.46 -0.11 -12.97
N GLU A 347 3.35 0.50 -11.79
CA GLU A 347 3.90 -0.04 -10.54
C GLU A 347 2.83 -0.20 -9.44
N THR A 348 2.81 -1.37 -8.82
CA THR A 348 1.69 -1.80 -7.95
C THR A 348 1.78 -1.23 -6.55
N SER A 349 2.96 -1.18 -5.93
CA SER A 349 3.08 -0.72 -4.54
C SER A 349 2.76 0.77 -4.39
N ALA A 350 3.26 1.63 -5.29
CA ALA A 350 2.93 3.04 -5.34
C ALA A 350 1.41 3.27 -5.51
N THR A 351 0.81 2.57 -6.47
CA THR A 351 -0.64 2.61 -6.70
C THR A 351 -1.41 2.28 -5.43
N ALA A 352 -1.06 1.18 -4.75
CA ALA A 352 -1.73 0.78 -3.52
C ALA A 352 -1.59 1.83 -2.40
N ILE A 353 -0.42 2.46 -2.25
CA ILE A 353 -0.24 3.56 -1.27
C ILE A 353 -1.17 4.74 -1.61
N TYR A 354 -1.30 5.11 -2.88
CA TYR A 354 -2.17 6.21 -3.30
C TYR A 354 -3.64 5.89 -3.07
N VAL A 355 -4.08 4.67 -3.41
CA VAL A 355 -5.46 4.21 -3.14
C VAL A 355 -5.76 4.35 -1.65
N TYR A 356 -4.88 3.85 -0.78
CA TYR A 356 -5.03 4.01 0.66
C TYR A 356 -5.16 5.49 1.06
N CYS A 357 -4.20 6.33 0.69
CA CYS A 357 -4.15 7.71 1.17
C CYS A 357 -5.34 8.54 0.66
N ILE A 358 -5.76 8.33 -0.60
CA ILE A 358 -6.90 9.03 -1.20
C ILE A 358 -8.21 8.56 -0.55
N ALA A 359 -8.43 7.24 -0.42
CA ALA A 359 -9.61 6.71 0.25
C ALA A 359 -9.69 7.17 1.72
N HIS A 360 -8.57 7.13 2.42
CA HIS A 360 -8.45 7.60 3.79
C HIS A 360 -8.82 9.08 3.90
N ALA A 361 -8.24 9.93 3.04
CA ALA A 361 -8.50 11.35 3.08
C ALA A 361 -9.95 11.71 2.73
N ILE A 362 -10.64 10.92 1.89
CA ILE A 362 -12.10 11.04 1.71
C ILE A 362 -12.83 10.65 3.00
N ASN A 363 -12.46 9.52 3.61
CA ASN A 363 -13.07 9.01 4.85
C ASN A 363 -12.92 9.95 6.06
N GLN A 364 -11.87 10.76 6.07
CA GLN A 364 -11.61 11.80 7.07
C GLN A 364 -12.19 13.18 6.69
N GLY A 365 -12.84 13.30 5.53
CA GLY A 365 -13.39 14.58 5.05
C GLY A 365 -12.34 15.60 4.59
N TRP A 366 -11.11 15.16 4.31
CA TRP A 366 -10.04 16.01 3.83
C TRP A 366 -10.12 16.28 2.32
N LEU A 367 -10.74 15.35 1.57
CA LEU A 367 -10.96 15.41 0.13
C LEU A 367 -12.44 15.22 -0.23
N ASP A 368 -12.84 15.78 -1.36
CA ASP A 368 -14.16 15.59 -1.93
C ASP A 368 -14.32 14.21 -2.56
N ALA A 369 -15.36 13.47 -2.15
CA ALA A 369 -15.61 12.11 -2.61
C ALA A 369 -16.01 12.04 -4.10
N MET A 370 -16.70 13.06 -4.62
CA MET A 370 -17.12 13.09 -6.03
C MET A 370 -15.91 13.22 -6.95
N ALA A 371 -14.94 14.06 -6.57
CA ALA A 371 -13.71 14.28 -7.33
C ALA A 371 -12.73 13.10 -7.26
N TYR A 372 -12.54 12.50 -6.08
CA TYR A 372 -11.45 11.55 -5.85
C TYR A 372 -11.88 10.10 -5.57
N GLY A 373 -13.17 9.86 -5.30
CA GLY A 373 -13.70 8.50 -5.14
C GLY A 373 -13.45 7.63 -6.37
N PRO A 374 -13.77 8.09 -7.60
CA PRO A 374 -13.48 7.34 -8.82
C PRO A 374 -11.98 7.04 -9.01
N VAL A 375 -11.09 7.96 -8.63
CA VAL A 375 -9.63 7.77 -8.67
C VAL A 375 -9.20 6.62 -7.77
N ALA A 376 -9.67 6.61 -6.51
CA ALA A 376 -9.37 5.54 -5.55
C ALA A 376 -9.97 4.19 -6.00
N GLN A 377 -11.20 4.19 -6.50
CA GLN A 377 -11.87 2.98 -6.98
C GLN A 377 -11.18 2.36 -8.21
N LEU A 378 -10.82 3.18 -9.19
CA LEU A 378 -10.07 2.71 -10.36
C LEU A 378 -8.68 2.18 -9.96
N GLY A 379 -8.00 2.88 -9.04
CA GLY A 379 -6.72 2.41 -8.50
C GLY A 379 -6.85 1.07 -7.78
N TRP A 380 -7.91 0.87 -6.99
CA TRP A 380 -8.17 -0.42 -6.35
C TRP A 380 -8.44 -1.53 -7.36
N GLN A 381 -9.26 -1.25 -8.39
CA GLN A 381 -9.53 -2.22 -9.45
C GLN A 381 -8.25 -2.67 -10.12
N ALA A 382 -7.37 -1.73 -10.45
CA ALA A 382 -6.07 -2.02 -11.02
C ALA A 382 -5.20 -2.87 -10.07
N VAL A 383 -5.08 -2.47 -8.80
CA VAL A 383 -4.33 -3.24 -7.77
C VAL A 383 -4.88 -4.65 -7.59
N SER A 384 -6.20 -4.83 -7.57
CA SER A 384 -6.82 -6.15 -7.36
C SER A 384 -6.43 -7.16 -8.45
N THR A 385 -6.20 -6.70 -9.68
CA THR A 385 -5.72 -7.57 -10.78
C THR A 385 -4.29 -8.07 -10.58
N GLN A 386 -3.52 -7.40 -9.71
CA GLN A 386 -2.12 -7.77 -9.40
C GLN A 386 -2.04 -8.74 -8.22
N ILE A 387 -3.17 -9.15 -7.63
CA ILE A 387 -3.23 -10.15 -6.57
C ILE A 387 -3.49 -11.51 -7.22
N ASN A 388 -2.46 -12.35 -7.30
CA ASN A 388 -2.59 -13.63 -7.98
C ASN A 388 -3.29 -14.68 -7.10
N ALA A 389 -3.55 -15.86 -7.67
CA ALA A 389 -4.29 -16.92 -6.99
C ALA A 389 -3.65 -17.40 -5.67
N GLU A 390 -2.32 -17.29 -5.53
CA GLU A 390 -1.59 -17.66 -4.32
C GLU A 390 -1.71 -16.61 -3.21
N GLY A 391 -2.10 -15.37 -3.53
CA GLY A 391 -2.10 -14.22 -2.63
C GLY A 391 -0.80 -13.40 -2.67
N GLN A 392 0.03 -13.62 -3.69
CA GLN A 392 1.17 -12.75 -3.98
C GLN A 392 0.73 -11.46 -4.68
N VAL A 393 1.53 -10.41 -4.52
CA VAL A 393 1.32 -9.11 -5.18
C VAL A 393 2.33 -8.96 -6.32
N GLU A 394 1.83 -8.98 -7.55
CA GLU A 394 2.61 -8.81 -8.78
C GLU A 394 2.94 -7.33 -9.05
N GLY A 395 3.72 -7.06 -10.10
CA GLY A 395 4.02 -5.69 -10.55
C GLY A 395 4.68 -4.78 -9.51
N THR A 396 5.26 -5.34 -8.44
CA THR A 396 5.86 -4.56 -7.35
C THR A 396 7.35 -4.36 -7.59
N CYS A 397 7.77 -3.09 -7.67
CA CYS A 397 9.17 -2.70 -7.82
C CYS A 397 10.00 -3.14 -6.60
N VAL A 398 11.14 -3.79 -6.83
CA VAL A 398 12.05 -4.25 -5.77
C VAL A 398 12.69 -3.06 -5.02
N GLY A 399 13.45 -3.35 -3.96
CA GLY A 399 14.24 -2.35 -3.24
C GLY A 399 15.07 -1.50 -4.22
N THR A 400 14.92 -0.19 -4.14
CA THR A 400 15.39 0.75 -5.16
C THR A 400 16.11 1.90 -4.48
N GLY A 401 17.36 2.11 -4.89
CA GLY A 401 18.20 3.19 -4.41
C GLY A 401 17.95 4.51 -5.15
N MET A 402 18.79 5.50 -4.89
CA MET A 402 18.76 6.79 -5.57
C MET A 402 19.67 6.79 -6.80
N ALA A 403 19.19 7.36 -7.89
CA ALA A 403 19.96 7.65 -9.10
C ALA A 403 19.61 9.02 -9.69
N PHE A 404 20.48 9.51 -10.57
CA PHE A 404 20.34 10.78 -11.29
C PHE A 404 20.22 10.60 -12.81
N ASP A 405 19.87 9.40 -13.26
CA ASP A 405 19.52 9.07 -14.65
C ASP A 405 18.19 8.27 -14.68
N PRO A 406 17.41 8.36 -15.78
CA PRO A 406 16.11 7.69 -15.83
C PRO A 406 16.22 6.19 -16.07
N ALA A 407 17.25 5.71 -16.75
CA ALA A 407 17.37 4.29 -17.08
C ALA A 407 17.36 3.44 -15.81
N PHE A 408 18.06 3.90 -14.77
CA PHE A 408 18.00 3.27 -13.46
C PHE A 408 16.57 3.03 -12.95
N TYR A 409 15.69 4.03 -13.02
CA TYR A 409 14.32 3.91 -12.53
C TYR A 409 13.42 3.09 -13.47
N TYR A 410 13.54 3.27 -14.78
CA TYR A 410 12.75 2.55 -15.79
C TYR A 410 12.99 1.04 -15.76
N TYR A 411 14.20 0.61 -15.43
CA TYR A 411 14.60 -0.79 -15.48
C TYR A 411 14.70 -1.44 -14.09
N ARG A 412 14.09 -0.84 -13.06
CA ARG A 412 13.99 -1.51 -11.76
C ARG A 412 13.18 -2.80 -11.91
N PRO A 413 13.70 -3.94 -11.44
CA PRO A 413 12.96 -5.19 -11.50
C PRO A 413 11.66 -5.12 -10.71
N VAL A 414 10.68 -5.88 -11.15
CA VAL A 414 9.50 -6.23 -10.35
C VAL A 414 9.61 -7.68 -9.87
N ASN A 415 9.13 -7.97 -8.66
CA ASN A 415 9.16 -9.33 -8.14
C ASN A 415 8.06 -9.53 -7.09
N VAL A 416 7.42 -10.70 -7.10
CA VAL A 416 6.40 -11.07 -6.10
C VAL A 416 6.95 -11.13 -4.67
N TYR A 417 8.27 -11.34 -4.49
CA TYR A 417 8.92 -11.30 -3.18
C TYR A 417 9.38 -9.89 -2.77
N ALA A 418 9.07 -8.85 -3.55
CA ALA A 418 9.24 -7.48 -3.11
C ALA A 418 8.21 -7.17 -2.02
N ALA A 419 8.66 -7.12 -0.76
CA ALA A 419 7.81 -6.95 0.42
C ALA A 419 6.95 -5.67 0.41
N HIS A 420 7.36 -4.66 -0.38
CA HIS A 420 6.72 -3.35 -0.52
C HIS A 420 5.27 -3.38 -0.99
N GLY A 421 4.83 -4.45 -1.67
CA GLY A 421 3.46 -4.54 -2.21
C GLY A 421 2.43 -4.96 -1.15
N TYR A 422 2.83 -5.76 -0.16
CA TYR A 422 1.90 -6.47 0.71
C TYR A 422 1.15 -5.54 1.67
N GLY A 423 1.89 -4.79 2.48
CA GLY A 423 1.31 -3.83 3.43
C GLY A 423 0.38 -2.82 2.75
N PRO A 424 0.84 -2.09 1.72
CA PRO A 424 0.00 -1.12 1.01
C PRO A 424 -1.27 -1.71 0.41
N VAL A 425 -1.24 -2.91 -0.19
CA VAL A 425 -2.43 -3.51 -0.78
C VAL A 425 -3.47 -3.87 0.29
N ILE A 426 -3.04 -4.44 1.42
CA ILE A 426 -3.93 -4.72 2.55
C ILE A 426 -4.53 -3.41 3.09
N TRP A 427 -3.70 -2.37 3.22
CA TRP A 427 -4.13 -1.08 3.77
C TRP A 427 -5.14 -0.39 2.86
N ALA A 428 -4.88 -0.40 1.55
CA ALA A 428 -5.77 0.10 0.52
C ALA A 428 -7.12 -0.63 0.55
N GLY A 429 -7.11 -1.96 0.62
CA GLY A 429 -8.34 -2.76 0.65
C GLY A 429 -9.16 -2.48 1.91
N ALA A 430 -8.50 -2.42 3.07
CA ALA A 430 -9.15 -2.05 4.33
C ALA A 430 -9.84 -0.67 4.24
N GLU A 431 -9.15 0.32 3.68
CA GLU A 431 -9.68 1.67 3.60
C GLU A 431 -10.74 1.84 2.52
N MET A 432 -10.65 1.08 1.42
CA MET A 432 -11.71 0.99 0.41
C MET A 432 -12.98 0.35 0.98
N ILE A 433 -12.86 -0.66 1.86
CA ILE A 433 -14.03 -1.19 2.58
C ILE A 433 -14.69 -0.09 3.42
N ASN A 434 -13.91 0.69 4.17
CA ASN A 434 -14.44 1.84 4.92
C ASN A 434 -15.11 2.87 4.01
N LEU A 435 -14.51 3.15 2.85
CA LEU A 435 -15.04 4.09 1.86
C LEU A 435 -16.39 3.64 1.31
N LEU A 436 -16.51 2.38 0.89
CA LEU A 436 -17.75 1.82 0.34
C LEU A 436 -18.84 1.60 1.39
N ASN A 437 -18.49 1.50 2.67
CA ASN A 437 -19.47 1.48 3.76
C ASN A 437 -20.06 2.86 4.06
N LYS A 438 -19.43 3.95 3.60
CA LYS A 438 -19.84 5.34 3.86
C LYS A 438 -20.36 6.06 2.62
N GLN A 439 -19.82 5.73 1.45
CA GLN A 439 -20.16 6.35 0.16
C GLN A 439 -21.00 5.38 -0.67
N HIS A 440 -21.72 5.93 -1.64
CA HIS A 440 -22.59 5.14 -2.51
C HIS A 440 -22.17 5.27 -3.97
N PRO A 441 -21.04 4.66 -4.39
CA PRO A 441 -20.66 4.70 -5.79
C PRO A 441 -21.64 3.92 -6.64
N LYS A 442 -21.92 4.43 -7.84
CA LYS A 442 -22.81 3.80 -8.82
C LYS A 442 -22.38 4.18 -10.22
N MET A 443 -22.57 3.28 -11.18
CA MET A 443 -22.44 3.62 -12.60
C MET A 443 -23.56 4.56 -13.02
N ASN A 444 -23.18 5.67 -13.65
CA ASN A 444 -24.08 6.62 -14.30
C ASN A 444 -23.40 7.10 -15.58
N ASP A 445 -24.07 6.90 -16.72
CA ASP A 445 -23.53 7.18 -18.05
C ASP A 445 -22.19 6.47 -18.31
N SER A 446 -22.17 5.18 -17.99
CA SER A 446 -21.00 4.29 -18.14
C SER A 446 -19.77 4.70 -17.33
N ALA A 447 -19.89 5.65 -16.40
CA ALA A 447 -18.84 6.09 -15.51
C ALA A 447 -19.19 5.81 -14.05
N ILE A 448 -18.20 5.40 -13.26
CA ILE A 448 -18.33 5.31 -11.80
C ILE A 448 -18.40 6.72 -11.23
N GLN A 449 -19.52 7.04 -10.61
CA GLN A 449 -19.77 8.29 -9.90
C GLN A 449 -19.94 8.01 -8.42
N PHE A 450 -19.48 8.92 -7.56
CA PHE A 450 -19.63 8.82 -6.11
C PHE A 450 -20.76 9.72 -5.63
N TYR A 451 -21.67 9.15 -4.83
CA TYR A 451 -22.82 9.87 -4.28
C TYR A 451 -22.81 9.85 -2.76
N ARG A 452 -23.27 10.95 -2.16
CA ARG A 452 -23.45 11.09 -0.70
C ARG A 452 -24.60 10.24 -0.17
N THR A 453 -25.60 9.99 -1.01
CA THR A 453 -26.79 9.21 -0.69
C THR A 453 -26.97 8.10 -1.72
N GLU A 454 -27.56 6.98 -1.30
CA GLU A 454 -27.83 5.85 -2.18
C GLU A 454 -28.80 6.24 -3.31
N GLN A 455 -28.38 6.00 -4.55
CA GLN A 455 -29.20 6.27 -5.74
C GLN A 455 -30.04 5.03 -6.09
N LYS A 456 -31.33 5.08 -5.71
CA LYS A 456 -32.30 3.98 -5.87
C LYS A 456 -32.92 3.95 -7.27
N THR A 457 -32.08 3.80 -8.29
CA THR A 457 -32.49 3.63 -9.69
C THR A 457 -31.75 2.45 -10.33
N GLN A 458 -32.36 1.87 -11.37
CA GLN A 458 -31.73 0.86 -12.22
C GLN A 458 -31.42 1.42 -13.62
N GLU A 459 -31.76 2.69 -13.87
CA GLU A 459 -31.45 3.35 -15.13
C GLU A 459 -29.93 3.49 -15.31
N PRO A 460 -29.38 3.20 -16.51
CA PRO A 460 -27.95 3.32 -16.78
C PRO A 460 -27.49 4.78 -16.81
N ILE A 461 -28.42 5.72 -17.03
CA ILE A 461 -28.22 7.16 -17.00
C ILE A 461 -29.34 7.76 -16.16
N PHE A 462 -28.99 8.55 -15.16
CA PHE A 462 -29.98 9.18 -14.29
C PHE A 462 -29.52 10.55 -13.79
N SER A 463 -30.50 11.40 -13.51
CA SER A 463 -30.26 12.67 -12.81
C SER A 463 -30.32 12.47 -11.31
N VAL A 464 -29.44 13.14 -10.58
CA VAL A 464 -29.53 13.23 -9.11
C VAL A 464 -30.48 14.38 -8.80
N THR A 465 -31.57 14.10 -8.09
CA THR A 465 -32.40 15.15 -7.49
C THR A 465 -31.73 15.58 -6.18
N ASP A 466 -31.44 16.86 -6.02
CA ASP A 466 -30.83 17.43 -4.81
C ASP A 466 -31.53 16.88 -3.55
N SER A 467 -30.87 15.94 -2.89
CA SER A 467 -31.21 15.53 -1.52
C SER A 467 -30.16 16.16 -0.63
N ASN A 468 -30.54 17.32 -0.05
CA ASN A 468 -29.78 18.15 0.91
C ASN A 468 -28.73 17.38 1.73
#